data_AF-A0A0F8V6Y1-F1
#
_entry.id   AF-A0A0F8V6Y1-F1
#
_cell.length_a   1.000
_cell.length_b   1.000
_cell.length_c   1.000
_cell.angle_alpha   90.00
_cell.angle_beta   90.00
_cell.angle_gamma   90.00
#
_symmetry.space_group_name_H-M   'P 1'
#
loop_
_entity.id
_entity.type
_entity.pdbx_description
1 polymer ?
#
loop_
_entity_poly.entity_id
_entity_poly.type
_entity_poly.pdbx_seq_one_letter_code
_entity_poly.pdbx_strand_id
1 'polypeptide(L)'
;MTHWELLPENPVIGDKVEIRGTASSEEEIEVRVSFEKEVQVSEGRYEYLLEEIKIPDGFNNQFTVQAKGADDLNVRVKMVLWDQECTV
;
A
#
# COMPACT_ATOMS: atom_id res chain seq x y z
N MET A 1 18.91 -13.32 -15.27
CA MET A 1 19.19 -13.10 -13.83
C MET A 1 18.25 -12.00 -13.39
N THR A 2 17.45 -12.26 -12.37
CA THR A 2 16.63 -11.24 -11.73
C THR A 2 17.52 -10.43 -10.79
N HIS A 3 17.52 -9.11 -10.97
CA HIS A 3 18.22 -8.17 -10.11
C HIS A 3 17.19 -7.14 -9.66
N TRP A 4 17.14 -6.88 -8.35
CA TRP A 4 16.22 -5.94 -7.74
C TRP A 4 16.99 -5.02 -6.80
N GLU A 5 16.69 -3.73 -6.86
CA GLU A 5 17.28 -2.69 -6.02
C GLU A 5 16.19 -1.82 -5.38
N LEU A 6 16.46 -1.39 -4.15
CA LEU A 6 15.63 -0.47 -3.36
C LEU A 6 16.40 0.84 -3.20
N LEU A 7 15.78 1.96 -3.56
CA LEU A 7 16.38 3.29 -3.54
C LEU A 7 15.51 4.26 -2.71
N PRO A 8 16.07 4.94 -1.70
CA PRO A 8 17.38 4.67 -1.10
C PRO A 8 17.40 3.30 -0.39
N GLU A 9 18.58 2.70 -0.26
CA GLU A 9 18.76 1.41 0.41
C GLU A 9 18.40 1.47 1.91
N ASN A 10 18.53 2.65 2.50
CA ASN A 10 18.17 2.94 3.89
C ASN A 10 17.22 4.16 3.93
N PRO A 11 15.94 3.98 3.62
CA PRO A 11 14.99 5.08 3.59
C PRO A 11 14.70 5.60 4.99
N VAL A 12 14.49 6.91 5.11
CA VAL A 12 13.99 7.57 6.32
C VAL A 12 12.58 8.10 6.09
N ILE A 13 11.93 8.51 7.18
CA ILE A 13 10.56 9.02 7.13
C ILE A 13 10.49 10.23 6.19
N GLY A 14 9.61 10.16 5.20
CA GLY A 14 9.43 11.19 4.17
C GLY A 14 10.15 10.90 2.86
N ASP A 15 11.03 9.90 2.81
CA ASP A 15 11.68 9.50 1.57
C ASP A 15 10.69 8.85 0.59
N LYS A 16 10.92 9.11 -0.70
CA LYS A 16 10.31 8.31 -1.77
C LYS A 16 11.14 7.04 -1.94
N VAL A 17 10.51 5.89 -1.73
CA VAL A 17 11.11 4.57 -2.01
C VAL A 17 10.82 4.17 -3.45
N GLU A 18 11.85 3.79 -4.19
CA GLU A 18 11.77 3.27 -5.55
C GLU A 18 12.32 1.84 -5.59
N ILE A 19 11.55 0.91 -6.16
CA ILE A 19 11.97 -0.47 -6.43
C ILE A 19 12.24 -0.58 -7.93
N ARG A 20 13.44 -1.00 -8.31
CA ARG A 20 13.78 -1.28 -9.71
C ARG A 20 14.21 -2.72 -9.85
N GLY A 21 13.93 -3.31 -11.00
CA GLY A 21 14.48 -4.62 -11.31
C GLY A 21 14.14 -5.09 -12.71
N THR A 22 14.64 -6.27 -13.03
CA THR A 22 14.40 -6.93 -14.31
C THR A 22 13.75 -8.28 -14.08
N ALA A 23 12.66 -8.53 -14.79
CA ALA A 23 11.96 -9.81 -14.81
C ALA A 23 12.10 -10.47 -16.18
N SER A 24 11.92 -11.78 -16.22
CA SER A 24 11.83 -12.56 -17.47
C SER A 24 10.45 -12.37 -18.12
N SER A 25 10.33 -12.70 -19.40
CA SER A 25 9.01 -12.73 -20.05
C SER A 25 8.10 -13.72 -19.33
N GLU A 26 6.83 -13.34 -19.13
CA GLU A 26 5.80 -14.14 -18.43
C GLU A 26 6.07 -14.39 -16.93
N GLU A 27 7.07 -13.73 -16.34
CA GLU A 27 7.32 -13.81 -14.90
C GLU A 27 6.35 -12.89 -14.15
N GLU A 28 5.58 -13.46 -13.21
CA GLU A 28 4.73 -12.71 -12.30
C GLU A 28 5.57 -12.19 -11.12
N ILE A 29 5.52 -10.89 -10.87
CA ILE A 29 6.21 -10.24 -9.76
C ILE A 29 5.19 -9.80 -8.72
N GLU A 30 5.26 -10.37 -7.53
CA GLU A 30 4.46 -9.94 -6.39
C GLU A 30 5.16 -8.81 -5.63
N VAL A 31 4.50 -7.66 -5.52
CA VAL A 31 4.97 -6.52 -4.72
C VAL A 31 4.08 -6.37 -3.50
N ARG A 32 4.67 -6.41 -2.31
CA ARG A 32 3.96 -6.18 -1.04
C ARG A 32 4.53 -4.97 -0.34
N VAL A 33 3.65 -4.05 0.04
CA VAL A 33 4.00 -2.88 0.84
C VAL A 33 3.15 -2.92 2.11
N SER A 34 3.81 -2.86 3.27
CA SER A 34 3.15 -2.76 4.57
C SER A 34 3.74 -1.59 5.35
N PHE A 35 2.88 -0.88 6.07
CA PHE A 35 3.27 0.15 7.00
C PHE A 35 2.46 -0.03 8.28
N GLU A 36 3.09 0.25 9.42
CA GLU A 36 2.45 0.22 10.73
C GLU A 36 2.47 1.62 11.32
N LYS A 37 1.40 2.00 12.01
CA LYS A 37 1.29 3.29 12.67
C LYS A 37 0.62 3.12 14.03
N GLU A 38 1.32 3.58 15.07
CA GLU A 38 0.70 3.78 16.37
C GLU A 38 -0.19 5.03 16.30
N VAL A 39 -1.48 4.84 16.61
CA VAL A 39 -2.49 5.91 16.63
C VAL A 39 -2.93 6.16 18.06
N GLN A 40 -2.99 7.44 18.45
CA GLN A 40 -3.46 7.84 19.76
C GLN A 40 -4.98 7.63 19.85
N VAL A 41 -5.43 7.03 20.95
CA VAL A 41 -6.84 6.80 21.23
C VAL A 41 -7.37 7.94 22.09
N SER A 42 -8.48 8.55 21.67
CA SER A 42 -9.18 9.58 22.42
C SER A 42 -10.60 9.12 22.70
N GLU A 43 -11.02 9.16 23.96
CA GLU A 43 -12.38 8.76 24.39
C GLU A 43 -12.78 7.34 23.90
N GLY A 44 -11.81 6.42 23.87
CA GLY A 44 -12.03 5.04 23.42
C GLY A 44 -12.18 4.87 21.91
N ARG A 45 -11.88 5.90 21.11
CA ARG A 45 -11.96 5.88 19.66
C ARG A 45 -10.65 6.35 19.03
N TYR A 46 -10.38 5.87 17.83
CA TYR A 46 -9.35 6.40 16.96
C TYR A 46 -9.94 6.59 15.57
N GLU A 47 -9.46 7.60 14.86
CA GLU A 47 -9.75 7.82 13.46
C GLU A 47 -8.43 7.95 12.71
N TYR A 48 -8.31 7.23 11.61
CA TYR A 48 -7.13 7.30 10.77
C TYR A 48 -7.55 7.41 9.32
N LEU A 49 -7.18 8.52 8.69
CA LEU A 49 -7.46 8.80 7.30
C LEU A 49 -6.19 8.55 6.48
N LEU A 50 -6.30 7.65 5.50
CA LEU A 50 -5.29 7.40 4.48
C LEU A 50 -5.75 8.07 3.19
N GLU A 51 -5.07 9.13 2.79
CA GLU A 51 -5.34 9.87 1.55
C GLU A 51 -4.27 9.57 0.49
N GLU A 52 -4.61 9.85 -0.77
CA GLU A 52 -3.66 9.80 -1.90
C GLU A 52 -3.00 8.44 -2.17
N ILE A 53 -3.59 7.35 -1.67
CA ILE A 53 -3.15 5.99 -1.99
C ILE A 53 -3.48 5.69 -3.46
N LYS A 54 -2.43 5.46 -4.26
CA LYS A 54 -2.53 4.96 -5.63
C LYS A 54 -2.11 3.50 -5.66
N ILE A 55 -3.06 2.61 -5.94
CA ILE A 55 -2.78 1.19 -6.18
C ILE A 55 -2.54 1.05 -7.68
N PRO A 56 -1.36 0.58 -8.12
CA PRO A 56 -1.07 0.43 -9.54
C PRO A 56 -1.99 -0.62 -10.16
N ASP A 57 -2.30 -0.47 -11.46
CA ASP A 57 -3.07 -1.46 -12.21
C ASP A 57 -2.35 -2.82 -12.23
N GLY A 58 -3.11 -3.90 -12.13
CA GLY A 58 -2.57 -5.25 -12.03
C GLY A 58 -3.64 -6.29 -11.75
N PHE A 59 -3.32 -7.56 -12.00
CA PHE A 59 -4.21 -8.66 -11.64
C PHE A 59 -4.17 -8.93 -10.13
N ASN A 60 -5.33 -9.13 -9.52
CA ASN A 60 -5.46 -9.53 -8.11
C ASN A 60 -4.86 -8.54 -7.09
N ASN A 61 -4.92 -7.24 -7.37
CA ASN A 61 -4.54 -6.21 -6.40
C ASN A 61 -5.33 -6.36 -5.09
N GLN A 62 -4.63 -6.41 -3.95
CA GLN A 62 -5.22 -6.52 -2.63
C GLN A 62 -4.76 -5.37 -1.74
N PHE A 63 -5.72 -4.74 -1.05
CA PHE A 63 -5.46 -3.77 0.01
C PHE A 63 -6.05 -4.28 1.32
N THR A 64 -5.18 -4.53 2.31
CA THR A 64 -5.58 -5.08 3.61
C THR A 64 -5.34 -4.06 4.71
N VAL A 65 -6.36 -3.84 5.54
CA VAL A 65 -6.27 -3.02 6.76
C VAL A 65 -6.41 -3.93 7.97
N GLN A 66 -5.48 -3.82 8.92
CA GLN A 66 -5.52 -4.54 10.19
C GLN A 66 -5.37 -3.54 11.33
N ALA A 67 -6.23 -3.65 12.35
CA ALA A 67 -6.09 -2.95 13.61
C ALA A 67 -5.80 -3.97 14.72
N LYS A 68 -4.81 -3.68 15.58
CA LYS A 68 -4.48 -4.48 16.76
C LYS A 68 -4.87 -3.70 18.01
N GLY A 69 -5.47 -4.37 18.99
CA GLY A 69 -5.91 -3.73 20.24
C GLY A 69 -7.17 -2.87 20.12
N ALA A 70 -7.95 -3.04 19.05
CA ALA A 70 -9.26 -2.44 18.88
C ALA A 70 -10.35 -3.53 18.98
N ASP A 71 -11.45 -3.24 19.67
CA ASP A 71 -12.59 -4.15 19.78
C ASP A 71 -13.38 -4.25 18.47
N ASP A 72 -13.48 -3.13 17.74
CA ASP A 72 -14.19 -3.01 16.46
C ASP A 72 -13.35 -2.23 15.44
N LEU A 73 -13.43 -2.64 14.17
CA LEU A 73 -12.79 -1.97 13.04
C LEU A 73 -13.85 -1.57 11.99
N ASN A 74 -14.06 -0.27 11.81
CA ASN A 74 -14.89 0.26 10.72
C ASN A 74 -13.99 0.80 9.60
N VAL A 75 -14.03 0.18 8.42
CA VAL A 75 -13.28 0.64 7.25
C VAL A 75 -14.24 1.25 6.25
N ARG A 76 -13.94 2.47 5.79
CA ARG A 76 -14.68 3.14 4.71
C ARG A 76 -13.71 3.48 3.60
N VAL A 77 -14.05 3.07 2.38
CA VAL A 77 -13.24 3.33 1.19
C VAL A 77 -14.03 4.23 0.26
N LYS A 78 -13.38 5.28 -0.25
CA LYS A 78 -13.90 6.10 -1.34
C LYS A 78 -12.98 5.94 -2.54
N MET A 79 -13.40 5.14 -3.51
CA MET A 79 -12.70 5.02 -4.78
C MET A 79 -13.02 6.25 -5.63
N VAL A 80 -12.00 7.02 -5.98
CA VAL A 80 -12.14 8.11 -6.96
C VAL A 80 -11.49 7.61 -8.25
N LEU A 81 -12.32 7.25 -9.23
CA LEU A 81 -11.86 6.83 -10.54
C LEU A 81 -11.49 8.09 -11.33
N TRP A 82 -10.20 8.29 -11.59
CA TRP A 82 -9.72 9.33 -12.50
C TRP A 82 -9.14 8.61 -13.73
N ASP A 83 -9.83 8.68 -14.87
CA ASP A 83 -9.40 8.31 -16.22
C ASP A 83 -8.45 7.09 -16.35
N GLN A 84 -8.74 5.99 -15.66
CA GLN A 84 -8.09 4.70 -15.90
C GLN A 84 -9.11 3.73 -16.48
N GLU A 85 -8.88 3.30 -17.72
CA GLU A 85 -9.62 2.23 -18.38
C GLU A 85 -9.37 0.90 -17.65
N CYS A 86 -10.12 0.64 -16.58
CA CYS A 86 -10.25 -0.71 -16.04
C CYS A 86 -11.12 -1.53 -17.00
N THR A 87 -10.50 -2.37 -17.83
CA THR A 87 -11.25 -3.40 -18.57
C THR A 87 -11.56 -4.53 -17.60
N VAL A 88 -12.85 -4.80 -17.39
CA VAL A 88 -13.38 -5.94 -16.61
C VAL A 88 -13.33 -7.21 -17.44
#